data_AF-A0A969GE33-F1
#
_entry.id   AF-A0A969GE33-F1
#
_cell.length_a   1.000
_cell.length_b   1.000
_cell.length_c   1.000
_cell.angle_alpha   90.00
_cell.angle_beta   90.00
_cell.angle_gamma   90.00
#
_symmetry.space_group_name_H-M   'P 1'
#
loop_
_entity.id
_entity.type
_entity.pdbx_description
1 polymer ?
#
loop_
_entity_poly.entity_id
_entity_poly.type
_entity_poly.pdbx_seq_one_letter_code
_entity_poly.pdbx_strand_id
1 'polypeptide(L)' 'MRNLPLGRQNFEDIINENLLYVDKTKQVYNLVNRGNLYFFFSSSSLW' A
#
# COMPACT_ATOMS: atom_id res chain seq x y z
N MET A 1 -19.72 -7.57 7.33
CA MET A 1 -18.63 -7.28 6.38
C MET A 1 -17.45 -6.73 7.17
N ARG A 2 -16.21 -7.17 6.89
CA ARG A 2 -15.01 -6.64 7.58
C ARG A 2 -14.54 -5.34 6.92
N ASN A 3 -13.94 -4.45 7.71
CA ASN A 3 -13.38 -3.19 7.20
C ASN A 3 -12.14 -3.44 6.34
N LEU A 4 -11.91 -2.57 5.36
CA LEU A 4 -10.71 -2.63 4.52
C LEU A 4 -9.50 -2.03 5.25
N PRO A 5 -8.29 -2.58 5.07
CA PRO A 5 -7.06 -2.08 5.69
C PRO A 5 -6.50 -0.88 4.92
N LEU A 6 -7.28 0.20 4.85
CA LEU A 6 -6.84 1.45 4.22
C LEU A 6 -5.82 2.14 5.15
N GLY A 7 -4.63 2.44 4.64
CA GLY A 7 -3.54 3.04 5.42
C GLY A 7 -2.83 2.08 6.39
N ARG A 8 -3.34 0.86 6.60
CA ARG A 8 -2.67 -0.18 7.39
C ARG A 8 -1.98 -1.18 6.48
N GLN A 9 -0.69 -1.38 6.71
CA GLN A 9 0.13 -2.30 5.91
C GLN A 9 0.65 -3.48 6.72
N ASN A 10 0.81 -3.31 8.03
CA ASN A 10 1.38 -4.34 8.90
C ASN A 10 0.32 -5.40 9.26
N PHE A 11 0.77 -6.66 9.35
CA PHE A 11 -0.09 -7.79 9.70
C PHE A 11 -0.66 -7.70 11.11
N GLU A 12 0.13 -7.17 12.05
CA GLU A 12 -0.30 -6.99 13.44
C GLU A 12 -1.56 -6.13 13.54
N ASP A 13 -1.58 -4.97 12.87
CA ASP A 13 -2.75 -4.09 12.81
C ASP A 13 -3.96 -4.79 12.19
N ILE A 14 -3.76 -5.52 11.08
CA ILE A 14 -4.84 -6.24 10.39
C ILE A 14 -5.49 -7.27 11.31
N ILE A 15 -4.69 -7.98 12.11
CA ILE A 15 -5.16 -8.99 13.05
C ILE A 15 -5.85 -8.33 14.25
N ASN A 16 -5.16 -7.38 14.90
CA ASN A 16 -5.64 -6.74 16.13
C ASN A 16 -6.92 -5.92 15.90
N GLU A 17 -7.08 -5.33 14.72
CA GLU A 17 -8.26 -4.53 14.35
C GLU A 17 -9.31 -5.34 13.58
N ASN A 18 -9.12 -6.65 13.40
CA ASN A 18 -10.05 -7.55 12.70
C ASN A 18 -10.41 -7.05 11.28
N LEU A 19 -9.42 -6.55 10.56
CA LEU A 19 -9.56 -6.04 9.20
C LEU A 19 -9.58 -7.18 8.18
N LEU A 20 -10.06 -6.89 6.98
CA LEU A 20 -10.01 -7.83 5.87
C LEU A 20 -8.57 -7.95 5.37
N TYR A 21 -7.98 -9.14 5.48
CA TYR A 21 -6.73 -9.42 4.79
C TYR A 21 -6.95 -9.41 3.27
N VAL A 22 -6.13 -8.64 2.56
CA VAL A 22 -6.15 -8.56 1.10
C VAL A 22 -4.76 -8.92 0.59
N ASP A 23 -4.64 -10.05 -0.11
CA ASP A 23 -3.40 -10.42 -0.78
C ASP A 23 -3.17 -9.48 -1.98
N LYS A 24 -2.03 -8.79 -1.96
CA LYS A 24 -1.63 -7.82 -2.99
C LYS A 24 -0.41 -8.28 -3.79
N THR A 25 0.04 -9.52 -3.58
CA THR A 25 1.31 -10.03 -4.13
C THR A 25 1.38 -9.89 -5.65
N LYS A 26 0.29 -10.25 -6.36
CA LYS A 26 0.24 -10.14 -7.83
C LYS A 26 0.28 -8.69 -8.31
N GLN A 27 -0.45 -7.78 -7.66
CA GLN A 27 -0.43 -6.36 -8.05
C GLN A 27 0.97 -5.76 -7.84
N VAL A 28 1.59 -6.03 -6.70
CA VAL A 28 2.95 -5.55 -6.38
C VAL A 28 3.96 -6.13 -7.36
N TYR A 29 3.90 -7.44 -7.64
CA TYR A 29 4.77 -8.08 -8.63
C TYR A 29 4.64 -7.42 -10.01
N ASN A 30 3.41 -7.21 -10.49
CA ASN A 30 3.20 -6.56 -11.78
C ASN A 30 3.68 -5.11 -11.79
N LEU A 31 3.46 -4.36 -10.70
CA LEU A 31 3.91 -2.98 -10.58
C LEU A 31 5.44 -2.89 -10.64
N VAL A 32 6.15 -3.75 -9.92
CA VAL A 32 7.62 -3.75 -9.87
C VAL A 32 8.24 -4.24 -11.18
N ASN A 33 7.67 -5.27 -11.82
CA ASN A 33 8.29 -5.90 -12.98
C ASN A 33 7.82 -5.35 -14.33
N ARG A 34 6.64 -4.72 -14.39
CA ARG A 34 6.00 -4.28 -15.64
C ARG A 34 5.58 -2.81 -15.64
N GLY A 35 5.57 -2.16 -14.47
CA GLY A 35 5.21 -0.77 -14.33
C GLY A 35 6.42 0.15 -14.42
N ASN A 36 6.24 1.35 -14.97
CA ASN A 36 7.16 2.45 -14.76
C ASN A 36 6.78 3.12 -13.43
N LEU A 37 7.67 3.03 -12.44
CA LEU A 37 7.47 3.66 -11.12
C LEU A 37 7.75 5.17 -11.25
N TYR A 38 6.69 5.98 -11.14
CA TYR A 38 6.80 7.42 -11.06
C TYR A 38 6.56 7.87 -9.63
N PHE A 39 7.59 8.39 -8.99
CA PHE A 39 7.47 9.03 -7.68
C PHE A 39 7.27 10.53 -7.88
N PHE A 40 6.14 11.05 -7.39
CA PHE A 40 5.93 12.49 -7.36
C PHE A 40 6.80 13.09 -6.26
N PHE A 41 7.95 13.66 -6.65
CA PHE A 41 8.73 14.53 -5.79
C PHE A 41 8.16 15.94 -5.87
N SER A 42 7.46 16.37 -4.83
CA SER A 42 7.24 17.79 -4.61
C SER A 42 8.49 18.35 -3.93
N SER A 43 9.42 18.91 -4.68
CA SER A 43 10.37 19.88 -4.11
C SER A 43 9.56 21.11 -3.73
N SER A 44 9.12 21.19 -2.48
CA SER A 44 8.92 22.49 -1.85
C SER A 44 10.29 23.14 -1.73
N SER A 45 10.70 23.78 -2.82
CA SER A 45 11.91 24.61 -2.87
C SER A 45 11.75 25.71 -1.85
N LEU A 46 12.63 25.69 -0.85
CA LEU A 46 12.99 26.86 -0.05
C LEU A 46 13.44 27.98 -1.01
N TRP A 47 12.56 28.95 -1.24
CA TRP A 47 12.86 30.35 -1.50
C TRP A 47 11.79 31.20 -0.80
#